data_AF-A0A2E2UDW8-F1
#
_entry.id   AF-A0A2E2UDW8-F1
#
_cell.length_a   1.000
_cell.length_b   1.000
_cell.length_c   1.000
_cell.angle_alpha   90.00
_cell.angle_beta   90.00
_cell.angle_gamma   90.00
#
_symmetry.space_group_name_H-M   'P 1'
#
loop_
_entity.id
_entity.type
_entity.pdbx_description
1 polymer ?
#
loop_
_entity_poly.entity_id
_entity_poly.type
_entity_poly.pdbx_seq_one_letter_code
_entity_poly.pdbx_strand_id
1 'polypeptide(L)'
;MKVLWVIFCLAGVLDIQAMTPLEGIIYGDVSGNTEDSKFQGLLSYRYEETDQGGKELAKLLTYRAINQQGLNLGQFCEDFPQITYTNEWQKQSASRSTIGTLQFLGIDILSKAIAKFARKLEMPQNEFETLSKNIVQNYCSPNFTVYSHKTIEDNLINNFKTDAKFDLPSFSESKYFPESIKRRLGTLDATKKQFHYSILNFRALCSWNGDESDYRLLVPYLKDPMIMSYVFNNLIGQKLSVNLEEKRVDIAVDPEASKIACEDLICRKRTNEVFKRIFPRMIGSTRLQDDLYGLYCERYSRLRINTNNAHPKIKKWASEMTPYQRQLEVINFKSLMSGIPDPIMGLEEFQDIAVVMKNGVLERWNKWSNRQVKRVQASQLYEEPLEIELVSAIDSPETRRGDFAIKFNIGLSEIDEVLEDVDKIDAYFSLEFESRYLASTRERLTFFYNRGDFINSSQVKESFEKRIFEMIKDKEKYFNIKLSREDFSKLLAEELLGQLNNYRGRELKKLSREKITIPVRFSYGLFALQYIHQKFIYEQKSQEVLTFK
;
A
#
# COMPACT_ATOMS: atom_id res chain seq x y z
N MET A 1 44.97 -10.80 29.42
CA MET A 1 44.20 -9.55 29.67
C MET A 1 44.00 -8.73 28.40
N LYS A 2 43.48 -9.31 27.30
CA LYS A 2 43.04 -8.62 26.06
C LYS A 2 42.05 -9.46 25.22
N VAL A 3 41.25 -10.31 25.87
CA VAL A 3 40.23 -11.15 25.18
C VAL A 3 38.81 -10.90 25.73
N LEU A 4 38.66 -10.13 26.81
CA LEU A 4 37.35 -9.88 27.44
C LEU A 4 36.57 -8.69 26.85
N TRP A 5 37.15 -7.90 25.95
CA TRP A 5 36.49 -6.70 25.40
C TRP A 5 35.71 -6.96 24.09
N VAL A 6 35.93 -8.09 23.41
CA VAL A 6 35.23 -8.40 22.15
C VAL A 6 33.89 -9.10 22.41
N ILE A 7 33.71 -9.73 23.58
CA ILE A 7 32.48 -10.44 23.93
C ILE A 7 31.43 -9.50 24.54
N PHE A 8 31.81 -8.33 25.05
CA PHE A 8 30.87 -7.37 25.64
C PHE A 8 30.21 -6.42 24.61
N CYS A 9 30.70 -6.36 23.37
CA CYS A 9 30.07 -5.61 22.28
C CYS A 9 29.04 -6.42 21.47
N LEU A 10 28.89 -7.72 21.71
CA LEU A 10 27.94 -8.60 21.01
C LEU A 10 26.64 -8.87 21.80
N ALA A 11 26.49 -8.29 22.99
CA ALA A 11 25.29 -8.45 23.83
C ALA A 11 24.41 -7.17 23.92
N GLY A 12 24.70 -6.14 23.10
CA GLY A 12 24.11 -4.81 23.27
C GLY A 12 23.14 -4.32 22.18
N VAL A 13 23.02 -4.98 21.02
CA VAL A 13 22.13 -4.52 19.95
C VAL A 13 21.58 -5.74 19.19
N LEU A 14 20.52 -6.33 19.71
CA LEU A 14 19.59 -7.15 18.93
C LEU A 14 18.31 -6.34 18.68
N ASP A 15 18.48 -5.14 18.14
CA ASP A 15 17.43 -4.57 17.30
C ASP A 15 17.48 -5.35 15.98
N ILE A 16 16.58 -6.32 15.87
CA ILE A 16 16.27 -6.99 14.61
C ILE A 16 15.60 -5.93 13.71
N GLN A 17 16.42 -5.06 13.12
CA GLN A 17 16.08 -4.25 11.96
C GLN A 17 16.17 -5.14 10.73
N ALA A 18 15.20 -6.04 10.60
CA ALA A 18 15.06 -6.90 9.42
C ALA A 18 13.61 -6.85 8.97
N MET A 19 13.34 -5.90 8.09
CA MET A 19 12.44 -5.98 6.93
C MET A 19 12.33 -4.55 6.40
N THR A 20 13.30 -4.15 5.58
CA THR A 20 13.05 -3.08 4.62
C THR A 20 11.84 -3.51 3.79
N PRO A 21 10.78 -2.69 3.69
CA PRO A 21 9.67 -3.01 2.80
C PRO A 21 10.24 -3.18 1.40
N LEU A 22 9.91 -4.30 0.75
CA LEU A 22 10.31 -4.57 -0.63
C LEU A 22 9.87 -3.44 -1.57
N GLU A 23 8.82 -2.69 -1.18
CA GLU A 23 8.41 -1.44 -1.83
C GLU A 23 9.52 -0.38 -1.87
N GLY A 24 10.35 -0.23 -0.82
CA GLY A 24 11.44 0.75 -0.78
C GLY A 24 12.63 0.37 -1.69
N ILE A 25 12.82 -0.92 -1.97
CA ILE A 25 13.82 -1.40 -2.94
C ILE A 25 13.29 -1.29 -4.38
N ILE A 26 11.97 -1.43 -4.57
CA ILE A 26 11.34 -1.43 -5.89
C ILE A 26 10.99 -0.02 -6.39
N TYR A 27 10.63 0.92 -5.50
CA TYR A 27 10.16 2.27 -5.89
C TYR A 27 11.19 3.38 -5.71
N GLY A 28 12.39 3.10 -5.18
CA GLY A 28 13.47 4.08 -5.09
C GLY A 28 13.21 5.29 -4.19
N ASP A 29 12.20 5.22 -3.31
CA ASP A 29 11.90 6.26 -2.34
C ASP A 29 11.92 5.65 -0.92
N VAL A 30 13.11 5.69 -0.31
CA VAL A 30 13.30 5.32 1.09
C VAL A 30 12.94 6.56 1.91
N SER A 31 11.66 6.75 2.21
CA SER A 31 11.30 7.72 3.25
C SER A 31 11.88 7.21 4.57
N GLY A 32 12.80 7.97 5.16
CA GLY A 32 13.62 7.59 6.32
C GLY A 32 12.87 7.43 7.65
N ASN A 33 11.56 7.22 7.61
CA ASN A 33 10.81 6.89 8.81
C ASN A 33 10.96 5.39 9.07
N THR A 34 11.60 5.05 10.18
CA THR A 34 11.59 3.71 10.76
C THR A 34 10.15 3.29 11.01
N GLU A 35 9.55 2.58 10.05
CA GLU A 35 8.19 2.06 10.15
C GLU A 35 8.16 0.90 11.16
N ASP A 36 7.82 1.22 12.42
CA ASP A 36 7.68 0.27 13.53
C ASP A 36 6.50 -0.73 13.38
N SER A 37 5.76 -0.67 12.28
CA SER A 37 4.65 -1.58 12.01
C SER A 37 5.09 -2.76 11.15
N LYS A 38 5.39 -3.88 11.80
CA LYS A 38 5.66 -5.19 11.15
C LYS A 38 4.53 -5.68 10.22
N PHE A 39 3.40 -4.98 10.17
CA PHE A 39 2.23 -5.30 9.35
C PHE A 39 1.87 -4.21 8.31
N GLN A 40 2.63 -3.12 8.18
CA GLN A 40 2.29 -2.03 7.24
C GLN A 40 2.36 -2.49 5.78
N GLY A 41 3.42 -3.21 5.40
CA GLY A 41 3.53 -3.90 4.10
C GLY A 41 2.52 -5.03 3.92
N LEU A 42 1.90 -5.50 5.02
CA LEU A 42 0.84 -6.50 4.94
C LEU A 42 -0.47 -5.93 4.38
N LEU A 43 -0.67 -4.61 4.45
CA LEU A 43 -1.89 -3.89 4.08
C LEU A 43 -1.69 -2.80 3.02
N SER A 44 -0.47 -2.64 2.49
CA SER A 44 -0.09 -1.65 1.46
C SER A 44 -0.58 -2.02 0.05
N TYR A 45 -0.97 -3.27 -0.19
CA TYR A 45 -1.31 -3.73 -1.53
C TYR A 45 -2.68 -3.19 -1.98
N ARG A 46 -2.70 -2.45 -3.10
CA ARG A 46 -3.94 -2.09 -3.81
C ARG A 46 -4.55 -3.38 -4.37
N TYR A 47 -5.46 -4.00 -3.61
CA TYR A 47 -6.34 -5.03 -4.15
C TYR A 47 -7.35 -4.35 -5.08
N GLU A 48 -7.15 -4.54 -6.38
CA GLU A 48 -8.17 -4.35 -7.42
C GLU A 48 -8.73 -5.73 -7.73
N GLU A 49 -9.68 -6.19 -6.92
CA GLU A 49 -10.58 -7.26 -7.33
C GLU A 49 -11.98 -6.88 -6.83
N THR A 50 -12.86 -6.74 -7.81
CA THR A 50 -14.28 -6.40 -7.77
C THR A 50 -15.02 -6.90 -6.52
N ASP A 51 -15.50 -5.93 -5.75
CA ASP A 51 -16.81 -5.86 -5.06
C ASP A 51 -17.22 -6.90 -3.98
N GLN A 52 -16.40 -7.89 -3.63
CA GLN A 52 -16.80 -8.88 -2.59
C GLN A 52 -16.02 -8.80 -1.26
N GLY A 53 -15.01 -7.93 -1.15
CA GLY A 53 -14.12 -7.82 0.04
C GLY A 53 -14.30 -6.58 0.91
N GLY A 54 -15.28 -5.71 0.62
CA GLY A 54 -15.37 -4.36 1.22
C GLY A 54 -15.47 -4.34 2.75
N LYS A 55 -16.25 -5.26 3.34
CA LYS A 55 -16.38 -5.35 4.82
C LYS A 55 -15.08 -5.74 5.50
N GLU A 56 -14.34 -6.68 4.91
CA GLU A 56 -13.07 -7.13 5.48
C GLU A 56 -11.97 -6.07 5.30
N LEU A 57 -11.92 -5.43 4.12
CA LEU A 57 -11.02 -4.30 3.88
C LEU A 57 -11.28 -3.18 4.88
N ALA A 58 -12.55 -2.84 5.13
CA ALA A 58 -12.91 -1.85 6.14
C ALA A 58 -12.43 -2.26 7.54
N LYS A 59 -12.59 -3.52 7.95
CA LYS A 59 -12.05 -4.01 9.23
C LYS A 59 -10.52 -3.82 9.31
N LEU A 60 -9.79 -4.18 8.26
CA LEU A 60 -8.32 -4.05 8.21
C LEU A 60 -7.86 -2.59 8.22
N LEU A 61 -8.54 -1.71 7.47
CA LEU A 61 -8.25 -0.27 7.47
C LEU A 61 -8.53 0.36 8.83
N THR A 62 -9.62 0.00 9.49
CA THR A 62 -9.93 0.43 10.86
C THR A 62 -8.87 -0.04 11.85
N TYR A 63 -8.43 -1.29 11.76
CA TYR A 63 -7.34 -1.81 12.60
C TYR A 63 -6.01 -1.08 12.37
N ARG A 64 -5.69 -0.77 11.11
CA ARG A 64 -4.51 0.04 10.80
C ARG A 64 -4.61 1.43 11.42
N ALA A 65 -5.76 2.08 11.27
CA ALA A 65 -5.97 3.43 11.77
C ALA A 65 -5.91 3.49 13.31
N ILE A 66 -6.48 2.52 14.02
CA ILE A 66 -6.39 2.50 15.50
C ILE A 66 -4.97 2.18 15.99
N ASN A 67 -4.24 1.32 15.27
CA ASN A 67 -2.83 1.08 15.57
C ASN A 67 -2.00 2.35 15.35
N GLN A 68 -2.27 3.12 14.29
CA GLN A 68 -1.65 4.41 14.04
C GLN A 68 -1.98 5.43 15.15
N GLN A 69 -3.23 5.47 15.61
CA GLN A 69 -3.59 6.31 16.77
C GLN A 69 -2.80 5.93 18.02
N GLY A 70 -2.55 4.64 18.24
CA GLY A 70 -1.68 4.15 19.32
C GLY A 70 -0.23 4.61 19.17
N LEU A 71 0.34 4.50 17.96
CA LEU A 71 1.70 5.00 17.69
C LEU A 71 1.80 6.50 17.94
N ASN A 72 0.83 7.28 17.44
CA ASN A 72 0.77 8.72 17.67
C ASN A 72 0.63 9.06 19.16
N LEU A 73 -0.11 8.27 19.94
CA LEU A 73 -0.21 8.43 21.40
C LEU A 73 1.13 8.14 22.09
N GLY A 74 1.87 7.13 21.62
CA GLY A 74 3.22 6.84 22.11
C GLY A 74 4.19 7.98 21.84
N GLN A 75 4.24 8.46 20.59
CA GLN A 75 5.08 9.60 20.17
C GLN A 75 4.72 10.87 20.94
N PHE A 76 3.43 11.13 21.14
CA PHE A 76 2.97 12.27 21.92
C PHE A 76 3.60 12.31 23.32
N CYS A 77 3.85 11.15 23.94
CA CYS A 77 4.48 11.09 25.26
C CYS A 77 5.96 11.46 25.29
N GLU A 78 6.64 11.48 24.15
CA GLU A 78 8.05 11.88 24.04
C GLU A 78 8.17 13.42 24.05
N ASP A 79 7.21 14.11 23.44
CA ASP A 79 7.19 15.57 23.27
C ASP A 79 6.42 16.33 24.37
N PHE A 80 5.76 15.62 25.30
CA PHE A 80 4.72 16.22 26.14
C PHE A 80 5.26 17.01 27.36
N PRO A 81 4.86 18.28 27.55
CA PRO A 81 5.06 19.00 28.81
C PRO A 81 4.16 18.43 29.93
N GLN A 82 4.66 18.34 31.16
CA GLN A 82 3.85 17.89 32.31
C GLN A 82 2.68 18.85 32.56
N ILE A 83 1.45 18.42 32.30
CA ILE A 83 0.23 19.17 32.63
C ILE A 83 -0.35 18.65 33.96
N THR A 84 -0.91 19.54 34.76
CA THR A 84 -1.46 19.25 36.09
C THR A 84 -2.98 19.41 36.15
N TYR A 85 -3.64 18.56 36.94
CA TYR A 85 -5.02 18.77 37.38
C TYR A 85 -5.07 19.77 38.54
N THR A 86 -6.24 20.35 38.82
CA THR A 86 -6.44 21.28 39.94
C THR A 86 -6.08 20.67 41.29
N ASN A 87 -6.39 19.38 41.46
CA ASN A 87 -6.03 18.61 42.64
C ASN A 87 -5.89 17.12 42.30
N GLU A 88 -5.27 16.36 43.22
CA GLU A 88 -5.11 14.91 43.07
C GLU A 88 -6.44 14.16 42.97
N TRP A 89 -7.49 14.69 43.58
CA TRP A 89 -8.82 14.08 43.51
C TRP A 89 -9.40 14.06 42.09
N GLN A 90 -9.31 15.19 41.38
CA GLN A 90 -9.73 15.30 39.99
C GLN A 90 -8.90 14.39 39.08
N LYS A 91 -7.58 14.34 39.31
CA LYS A 91 -6.70 13.41 38.60
C LYS A 91 -7.11 11.95 38.81
N GLN A 92 -7.42 11.58 40.05
CA GLN A 92 -7.89 10.24 40.38
C GLN A 92 -9.25 9.93 39.77
N SER A 93 -10.20 10.87 39.78
CA SER A 93 -11.52 10.67 39.15
C SER A 93 -11.41 10.53 37.63
N ALA A 94 -10.53 11.30 36.97
CA ALA A 94 -10.26 11.17 35.53
C ALA A 94 -9.63 9.81 35.18
N SER A 95 -8.67 9.36 35.99
CA SER A 95 -8.05 8.04 35.84
C SER A 95 -9.04 6.90 36.10
N ARG A 96 -9.82 6.95 37.18
CA ARG A 96 -10.88 5.96 37.45
C ARG A 96 -11.91 5.90 36.32
N SER A 97 -12.34 7.03 35.79
CA SER A 97 -13.29 7.10 34.66
C SER A 97 -12.74 6.44 33.40
N THR A 98 -11.45 6.66 33.14
CA THR A 98 -10.73 6.05 32.01
C THR A 98 -10.65 4.53 32.16
N ILE A 99 -10.22 4.05 33.33
CA ILE A 99 -10.07 2.62 33.61
C ILE A 99 -11.42 1.93 33.70
N GLY A 100 -12.42 2.58 34.29
CA GLY A 100 -13.81 2.12 34.33
C GLY A 100 -14.39 1.96 32.92
N THR A 101 -14.00 2.81 31.97
CA THR A 101 -14.36 2.66 30.56
C THR A 101 -13.67 1.45 29.93
N LEU A 102 -12.38 1.23 30.18
CA LEU A 102 -11.68 0.01 29.75
C LEU A 102 -12.35 -1.25 30.32
N GLN A 103 -12.69 -1.27 31.60
CA GLN A 103 -13.39 -2.39 32.23
C GLN A 103 -14.77 -2.62 31.61
N PHE A 104 -15.55 -1.56 31.38
CA PHE A 104 -16.87 -1.67 30.77
C PHE A 104 -16.81 -2.30 29.39
N LEU A 105 -15.95 -1.74 28.52
CA LEU A 105 -15.76 -2.22 27.15
C LEU A 105 -15.20 -3.63 27.13
N GLY A 106 -14.19 -3.89 27.95
CA GLY A 106 -13.52 -5.17 28.01
C GLY A 106 -14.41 -6.29 28.53
N ILE A 107 -15.17 -6.06 29.61
CA ILE A 107 -16.10 -7.06 30.14
C ILE A 107 -17.26 -7.32 29.16
N ASP A 108 -17.76 -6.30 28.47
CA ASP A 108 -18.79 -6.49 27.44
C ASP A 108 -18.27 -7.38 26.30
N ILE A 109 -17.11 -7.05 25.72
CA ILE A 109 -16.47 -7.85 24.65
C ILE A 109 -16.20 -9.29 25.12
N LEU A 110 -15.60 -9.45 26.30
CA LEU A 110 -15.19 -10.76 26.80
C LEU A 110 -16.38 -11.62 27.21
N SER A 111 -17.45 -11.04 27.74
CA SER A 111 -18.66 -11.80 28.07
C SER A 111 -19.29 -12.42 26.82
N LYS A 112 -19.29 -11.70 25.69
CA LYS A 112 -19.77 -12.19 24.39
C LYS A 112 -18.80 -13.22 23.80
N ALA A 113 -17.49 -12.94 23.86
CA ALA A 113 -16.46 -13.83 23.32
C ALA A 113 -16.40 -15.17 24.07
N ILE A 114 -16.40 -15.17 25.41
CA ILE A 114 -16.39 -16.36 26.26
C ILE A 114 -17.60 -17.24 25.95
N ALA A 115 -18.80 -16.66 25.84
CA ALA A 115 -20.01 -17.38 25.47
C ALA A 115 -19.89 -18.02 24.06
N LYS A 116 -19.40 -17.26 23.07
CA LYS A 116 -19.20 -17.76 21.69
C LYS A 116 -18.16 -18.87 21.60
N PHE A 117 -17.04 -18.74 22.31
CA PHE A 117 -16.03 -19.79 22.37
C PHE A 117 -16.56 -21.05 23.06
N ALA A 118 -17.27 -20.92 24.18
CA ALA A 118 -17.86 -22.06 24.88
C ALA A 118 -18.83 -22.82 23.96
N ARG A 119 -19.67 -22.12 23.19
CA ARG A 119 -20.53 -22.73 22.17
C ARG A 119 -19.74 -23.40 21.06
N LYS A 120 -18.69 -22.75 20.55
CA LYS A 120 -17.81 -23.31 19.50
C LYS A 120 -17.07 -24.56 19.98
N LEU A 121 -16.83 -24.69 21.29
CA LEU A 121 -16.26 -25.86 21.95
C LEU A 121 -17.32 -26.87 22.41
N GLU A 122 -18.58 -26.69 22.01
CA GLU A 122 -19.71 -27.57 22.33
C GLU A 122 -19.93 -27.78 23.84
N MET A 123 -19.60 -26.77 24.66
CA MET A 123 -19.77 -26.82 26.10
C MET A 123 -21.27 -26.93 26.47
N PRO A 124 -21.67 -27.90 27.31
CA PRO A 124 -23.04 -27.98 27.84
C PRO A 124 -23.45 -26.75 28.64
N GLN A 125 -24.73 -26.39 28.61
CA GLN A 125 -25.22 -25.18 29.26
C GLN A 125 -25.03 -25.20 30.79
N ASN A 126 -25.23 -26.35 31.45
CA ASN A 126 -25.00 -26.52 32.89
C ASN A 126 -23.52 -26.31 33.28
N GLU A 127 -22.59 -26.78 32.45
CA GLU A 127 -21.16 -26.54 32.62
C GLU A 127 -20.83 -25.06 32.43
N PHE A 128 -21.44 -24.41 31.44
CA PHE A 128 -21.23 -22.99 31.19
C PHE A 128 -21.79 -22.08 32.30
N GLU A 129 -22.97 -22.40 32.84
CA GLU A 129 -23.55 -21.69 34.00
C GLU A 129 -22.63 -21.82 35.22
N THR A 130 -22.07 -23.02 35.45
CA THR A 130 -21.08 -23.27 36.51
C THR A 130 -19.79 -22.48 36.28
N LEU A 131 -19.27 -22.48 35.06
CA LEU A 131 -18.09 -21.68 34.68
C LEU A 131 -18.34 -20.19 34.92
N SER A 132 -19.49 -19.66 34.46
CA SER A 132 -19.86 -18.26 34.58
C SER A 132 -19.88 -17.81 36.04
N LYS A 133 -20.53 -18.59 36.91
CA LYS A 133 -20.53 -18.34 38.35
C LYS A 133 -19.13 -18.39 38.94
N ASN A 134 -18.33 -19.39 38.58
CA ASN A 134 -16.98 -19.56 39.08
C ASN A 134 -16.05 -18.40 38.67
N ILE A 135 -16.10 -17.93 37.43
CA ILE A 135 -15.24 -16.83 36.98
C ILE A 135 -15.62 -15.51 37.65
N VAL A 136 -16.92 -15.24 37.84
CA VAL A 136 -17.37 -14.03 38.53
C VAL A 136 -16.96 -14.06 40.00
N GLN A 137 -17.28 -15.14 40.72
CA GLN A 137 -16.98 -15.26 42.15
C GLN A 137 -15.48 -15.27 42.46
N ASN A 138 -14.67 -15.91 41.61
CA ASN A 138 -13.25 -16.06 41.86
C ASN A 138 -12.41 -14.91 41.31
N TYR A 139 -12.79 -14.27 40.22
CA TYR A 139 -11.93 -13.27 39.57
C TYR A 139 -12.36 -11.83 39.81
N CYS A 140 -13.64 -11.57 40.01
CA CYS A 140 -14.12 -10.21 40.20
C CYS A 140 -13.82 -9.71 41.61
N SER A 141 -13.33 -8.48 41.71
CA SER A 141 -13.19 -7.80 42.98
C SER A 141 -14.56 -7.55 43.61
N PRO A 142 -14.73 -7.70 44.95
CA PRO A 142 -15.95 -7.30 45.66
C PRO A 142 -16.33 -5.83 45.44
N ASN A 143 -15.33 -4.97 45.23
CA ASN A 143 -15.52 -3.52 45.00
C ASN A 143 -15.52 -3.15 43.51
N PHE A 144 -15.84 -4.09 42.61
CA PHE A 144 -16.02 -3.78 41.19
C PHE A 144 -17.32 -2.97 41.01
N THR A 145 -17.24 -1.74 40.50
CA THR A 145 -18.39 -0.81 40.52
C THR A 145 -19.02 -0.53 39.15
N VAL A 146 -18.38 -0.93 38.05
CA VAL A 146 -18.88 -0.69 36.68
C VAL A 146 -20.15 -1.51 36.38
N TYR A 147 -20.18 -2.75 36.85
CA TYR A 147 -21.34 -3.65 36.82
C TYR A 147 -21.52 -4.31 38.19
N SER A 148 -22.75 -4.71 38.51
CA SER A 148 -22.93 -5.65 39.61
C SER A 148 -22.45 -7.04 39.21
N HIS A 149 -21.91 -7.83 40.14
CA HIS A 149 -21.50 -9.22 39.87
C HIS A 149 -22.64 -10.05 39.26
N LYS A 150 -23.86 -9.86 39.79
CA LYS A 150 -25.07 -10.50 39.27
C LYS A 150 -25.31 -10.13 37.80
N THR A 151 -25.19 -8.85 37.44
CA THR A 151 -25.36 -8.40 36.05
C THR A 151 -24.32 -9.04 35.12
N ILE A 152 -23.08 -9.21 35.57
CA ILE A 152 -22.03 -9.86 34.76
C ILE A 152 -22.38 -11.34 34.53
N GLU A 153 -22.79 -12.05 35.58
CA GLU A 153 -23.20 -13.45 35.51
C GLU A 153 -24.42 -13.63 34.60
N ASP A 154 -25.47 -12.81 34.79
CA ASP A 154 -26.68 -12.82 33.98
C ASP A 154 -26.35 -12.54 32.50
N ASN A 155 -25.46 -11.59 32.22
CA ASN A 155 -25.03 -11.26 30.85
C ASN A 155 -24.26 -12.42 30.20
N LEU A 156 -23.34 -13.08 30.92
CA LEU A 156 -22.62 -14.25 30.41
C LEU A 156 -23.58 -15.37 30.02
N ILE A 157 -24.49 -15.73 30.94
CA ILE A 157 -25.48 -16.78 30.74
C ILE A 157 -26.42 -16.42 29.59
N ASN A 158 -26.89 -15.17 29.54
CA ASN A 158 -27.78 -14.71 28.48
C ASN A 158 -27.08 -14.71 27.10
N ASN A 159 -25.83 -14.26 27.02
CA ASN A 159 -25.04 -14.26 25.79
C ASN A 159 -24.83 -15.68 25.24
N PHE A 160 -24.69 -16.67 26.12
CA PHE A 160 -24.61 -18.08 25.75
C PHE A 160 -25.94 -18.62 25.25
N LYS A 161 -27.04 -18.35 25.96
CA LYS A 161 -28.40 -18.80 25.59
C LYS A 161 -28.88 -18.22 24.26
N THR A 162 -28.75 -16.91 24.09
CA THR A 162 -29.33 -16.16 22.96
C THR A 162 -28.45 -16.12 21.71
N ASP A 163 -27.26 -16.74 21.77
CA ASP A 163 -26.23 -16.61 20.75
C ASP A 163 -25.86 -15.15 20.45
N ALA A 164 -25.13 -14.53 21.38
CA ALA A 164 -24.78 -13.11 21.30
C ALA A 164 -24.39 -12.63 19.89
N LYS A 165 -24.84 -11.45 19.47
CA LYS A 165 -24.39 -10.84 18.21
C LYS A 165 -22.93 -10.39 18.33
N PHE A 166 -22.01 -11.32 18.14
CA PHE A 166 -20.56 -11.14 18.21
C PHE A 166 -19.87 -12.17 17.33
N ASP A 167 -19.03 -11.69 16.42
CA ASP A 167 -18.24 -12.54 15.54
C ASP A 167 -16.87 -12.78 16.18
N LEU A 168 -16.52 -14.06 16.37
CA LEU A 168 -15.17 -14.39 16.79
C LEU A 168 -14.16 -13.98 15.69
N PRO A 169 -12.99 -13.43 16.05
CA PRO A 169 -11.96 -13.09 15.08
C PRO A 169 -11.55 -14.32 14.25
N SER A 170 -11.74 -14.26 12.94
CA SER A 170 -11.43 -15.37 12.02
C SER A 170 -10.89 -14.85 10.69
N PHE A 171 -9.95 -15.60 10.09
CA PHE A 171 -9.50 -15.41 8.72
C PHE A 171 -10.08 -16.43 7.74
N SER A 172 -11.02 -17.29 8.16
CA SER A 172 -11.58 -18.37 7.33
C SER A 172 -12.05 -17.89 5.96
N GLU A 173 -12.76 -16.76 5.91
CA GLU A 173 -13.29 -16.17 4.68
C GLU A 173 -12.35 -15.13 4.05
N SER A 174 -11.17 -14.92 4.64
CA SER A 174 -10.27 -13.84 4.23
C SER A 174 -9.63 -14.08 2.88
N LYS A 175 -9.61 -13.05 2.03
CA LYS A 175 -8.79 -13.08 0.80
C LYS A 175 -7.37 -12.52 1.01
N TYR A 176 -7.12 -11.84 2.14
CA TYR A 176 -5.88 -11.12 2.42
C TYR A 176 -4.82 -11.95 3.15
N PHE A 177 -5.23 -13.07 3.76
CA PHE A 177 -4.34 -13.95 4.50
C PHE A 177 -4.10 -15.28 3.78
N PRO A 178 -2.87 -15.82 3.86
CA PRO A 178 -2.50 -17.09 3.24
C PRO A 178 -3.26 -18.27 3.88
N GLU A 179 -3.55 -19.30 3.09
CA GLU A 179 -4.31 -20.47 3.54
C GLU A 179 -3.62 -21.20 4.72
N SER A 180 -2.29 -21.17 4.74
CA SER A 180 -1.48 -21.73 5.84
C SER A 180 -1.78 -21.09 7.20
N ILE A 181 -2.03 -19.78 7.24
CA ILE A 181 -2.39 -19.06 8.47
C ILE A 181 -3.84 -19.36 8.86
N LYS A 182 -4.75 -19.39 7.88
CA LYS A 182 -6.16 -19.73 8.12
C LYS A 182 -6.31 -21.11 8.74
N ARG A 183 -5.62 -22.11 8.17
CA ARG A 183 -5.63 -23.49 8.68
C ARG A 183 -5.15 -23.58 10.13
N ARG A 184 -4.07 -22.86 10.47
CA ARG A 184 -3.52 -22.84 11.84
C ARG A 184 -4.50 -22.23 12.84
N LEU A 185 -5.09 -21.08 12.51
CA LEU A 185 -6.09 -20.42 13.36
C LEU A 185 -7.43 -21.16 13.43
N GLY A 186 -7.74 -21.98 12.43
CA GLY A 186 -8.94 -22.81 12.38
C GLY A 186 -8.89 -24.07 13.24
N THR A 187 -7.76 -24.37 13.89
CA THR A 187 -7.62 -25.58 14.71
C THR A 187 -8.41 -25.50 16.02
N LEU A 188 -8.77 -26.68 16.55
CA LEU A 188 -9.42 -26.79 17.86
C LEU A 188 -8.53 -26.24 18.98
N ASP A 189 -7.22 -26.49 18.91
CA ASP A 189 -6.28 -26.04 19.93
C ASP A 189 -6.07 -24.53 19.92
N ALA A 190 -6.04 -23.89 18.75
CA ALA A 190 -6.07 -22.43 18.65
C ALA A 190 -7.35 -21.86 19.29
N THR A 191 -8.50 -22.51 19.07
CA THR A 191 -9.77 -22.11 19.68
C THR A 191 -9.75 -22.25 21.20
N LYS A 192 -9.24 -23.37 21.74
CA LYS A 192 -9.07 -23.58 23.19
C LYS A 192 -8.11 -22.54 23.80
N LYS A 193 -7.01 -22.23 23.10
CA LYS A 193 -6.03 -21.22 23.52
C LYS A 193 -6.66 -19.83 23.59
N GLN A 194 -7.37 -19.40 22.55
CA GLN A 194 -8.10 -18.13 22.55
C GLN A 194 -9.19 -18.07 23.64
N PHE A 195 -9.89 -19.18 23.88
CA PHE A 195 -10.87 -19.28 24.97
C PHE A 195 -10.21 -19.10 26.34
N HIS A 196 -9.09 -19.78 26.58
CA HIS A 196 -8.31 -19.64 27.81
C HIS A 196 -7.86 -18.20 28.04
N TYR A 197 -7.25 -17.56 27.03
CA TYR A 197 -6.83 -16.16 27.14
C TYR A 197 -8.01 -15.20 27.32
N SER A 198 -9.19 -15.51 26.77
CA SER A 198 -10.40 -14.70 27.02
C SER A 198 -10.82 -14.73 28.49
N ILE A 199 -10.70 -15.89 29.15
CA ILE A 199 -10.95 -16.02 30.59
C ILE A 199 -9.89 -15.27 31.41
N LEU A 200 -8.62 -15.34 31.01
CA LEU A 200 -7.55 -14.60 31.70
C LEU A 200 -7.70 -13.08 31.53
N ASN A 201 -8.11 -12.61 30.35
CA ASN A 201 -8.42 -11.21 30.10
C ASN A 201 -9.60 -10.76 30.98
N PHE A 202 -10.62 -11.61 31.12
CA PHE A 202 -11.77 -11.33 31.98
C PHE A 202 -11.32 -11.22 33.44
N ARG A 203 -10.44 -12.13 33.88
CA ARG A 203 -9.82 -12.06 35.21
C ARG A 203 -9.07 -10.75 35.41
N ALA A 204 -8.24 -10.33 34.45
CA ALA A 204 -7.48 -9.09 34.57
C ALA A 204 -8.41 -7.88 34.74
N LEU A 205 -9.42 -7.77 33.87
CA LEU A 205 -10.38 -6.66 33.88
C LEU A 205 -11.29 -6.65 35.11
N CYS A 206 -11.77 -7.81 35.55
CA CYS A 206 -12.66 -7.88 36.73
C CYS A 206 -11.90 -7.75 38.06
N SER A 207 -10.59 -7.98 38.06
CA SER A 207 -9.78 -7.97 39.28
C SER A 207 -9.59 -6.59 39.90
N TRP A 208 -9.69 -5.49 39.16
CA TRP A 208 -9.44 -4.15 39.69
C TRP A 208 -10.63 -3.59 40.49
N ASN A 209 -10.32 -2.89 41.58
CA ASN A 209 -11.26 -2.51 42.64
C ASN A 209 -11.45 -0.99 42.80
N GLY A 210 -11.01 -0.18 41.83
CA GLY A 210 -11.07 1.28 41.88
C GLY A 210 -9.87 1.96 42.57
N ASP A 211 -8.90 1.18 43.07
CA ASP A 211 -7.69 1.72 43.70
C ASP A 211 -6.66 2.16 42.66
N GLU A 212 -6.31 3.44 42.67
CA GLU A 212 -5.37 4.02 41.73
C GLU A 212 -3.89 3.79 42.07
N SER A 213 -3.62 3.31 43.29
CA SER A 213 -2.27 2.98 43.74
C SER A 213 -1.85 1.56 43.32
N ASP A 214 -2.83 0.70 43.00
CA ASP A 214 -2.62 -0.67 42.54
C ASP A 214 -3.60 -1.04 41.41
N TYR A 215 -3.11 -0.94 40.18
CA TYR A 215 -3.86 -1.38 38.99
C TYR A 215 -3.92 -2.90 38.82
N ARG A 216 -3.32 -3.68 39.74
CA ARG A 216 -3.34 -5.15 39.74
C ARG A 216 -2.90 -5.72 38.38
N LEU A 217 -3.74 -6.55 37.77
CA LEU A 217 -3.48 -7.21 36.49
C LEU A 217 -3.79 -6.32 35.27
N LEU A 218 -4.31 -5.10 35.46
CA LEU A 218 -4.63 -4.20 34.33
C LEU A 218 -3.41 -3.52 33.71
N VAL A 219 -2.27 -3.54 34.39
CA VAL A 219 -1.05 -2.83 33.96
C VAL A 219 -0.68 -3.07 32.48
N PRO A 220 -0.67 -4.32 31.95
CA PRO A 220 -0.34 -4.55 30.54
C PRO A 220 -1.32 -3.89 29.56
N TYR A 221 -2.60 -3.77 29.92
CA TYR A 221 -3.65 -3.19 29.08
C TYR A 221 -3.60 -1.66 29.11
N LEU A 222 -3.35 -1.08 30.30
CA LEU A 222 -3.21 0.36 30.47
C LEU A 222 -1.94 0.91 29.81
N LYS A 223 -0.87 0.11 29.79
CA LYS A 223 0.38 0.46 29.13
C LYS A 223 0.31 0.33 27.60
N ASP A 224 -0.68 -0.38 27.06
CA ASP A 224 -0.77 -0.61 25.64
C ASP A 224 -1.46 0.58 24.93
N PRO A 225 -0.74 1.31 24.06
CA PRO A 225 -1.28 2.54 23.49
C PRO A 225 -2.45 2.28 22.54
N MET A 226 -2.49 1.14 21.84
CA MET A 226 -3.59 0.82 20.93
C MET A 226 -4.90 0.57 21.71
N ILE A 227 -4.82 -0.15 22.83
CA ILE A 227 -5.97 -0.35 23.72
C ILE A 227 -6.43 0.99 24.29
N MET A 228 -5.51 1.84 24.73
CA MET A 228 -5.86 3.13 25.30
C MET A 228 -6.42 4.10 24.26
N SER A 229 -5.93 4.10 23.02
CA SER A 229 -6.55 4.86 21.91
C SER A 229 -7.99 4.40 21.64
N TYR A 230 -8.28 3.10 21.72
CA TYR A 230 -9.66 2.59 21.62
C TYR A 230 -10.57 3.11 22.75
N VAL A 231 -10.06 3.11 23.99
CA VAL A 231 -10.77 3.65 25.16
C VAL A 231 -10.99 5.16 25.00
N PHE A 232 -10.00 5.89 24.49
CA PHE A 232 -10.08 7.33 24.29
C PHE A 232 -11.09 7.72 23.21
N ASN A 233 -11.14 6.99 22.10
CA ASN A 233 -12.17 7.18 21.08
C ASN A 233 -13.58 7.09 21.69
N ASN A 234 -13.83 6.11 22.58
CA ASN A 234 -15.10 5.99 23.30
C ASN A 234 -15.38 7.17 24.25
N LEU A 235 -14.39 7.60 25.04
CA LEU A 235 -14.54 8.74 25.96
C LEU A 235 -14.81 10.06 25.21
N ILE A 236 -14.13 10.27 24.08
CA ILE A 236 -14.31 11.44 23.23
C ILE A 236 -15.67 11.36 22.50
N GLY A 237 -16.12 10.15 22.11
CA GLY A 237 -17.33 9.93 21.35
C GLY A 237 -17.07 9.92 19.84
N GLN A 238 -15.99 9.27 19.44
CA GLN A 238 -15.52 9.16 18.07
C GLN A 238 -15.47 7.69 17.65
N LYS A 239 -15.77 7.44 16.38
CA LYS A 239 -15.54 6.15 15.71
C LYS A 239 -14.77 6.37 14.42
N LEU A 240 -14.04 5.34 14.02
CA LEU A 240 -13.36 5.29 12.74
C LEU A 240 -14.36 4.84 11.68
N SER A 241 -14.60 5.69 10.69
CA SER A 241 -15.46 5.42 9.53
C SER A 241 -14.60 5.22 8.30
N VAL A 242 -14.82 4.15 7.55
CA VAL A 242 -14.03 3.86 6.35
C VAL A 242 -14.79 4.33 5.12
N ASN A 243 -14.18 5.21 4.33
CA ASN A 243 -14.63 5.53 2.98
C ASN A 243 -13.94 4.54 2.02
N LEU A 244 -14.72 3.58 1.51
CA LEU A 244 -14.20 2.51 0.63
C LEU A 244 -13.83 3.01 -0.77
N GLU A 245 -14.46 4.09 -1.26
CA GLU A 245 -14.17 4.68 -2.57
C GLU A 245 -12.78 5.33 -2.56
N GLU A 246 -12.52 6.13 -1.53
CA GLU A 246 -11.25 6.84 -1.35
C GLU A 246 -10.18 6.01 -0.62
N LYS A 247 -10.55 4.80 -0.15
CA LYS A 247 -9.71 3.92 0.69
C LYS A 247 -9.09 4.65 1.90
N ARG A 248 -9.81 5.61 2.46
CA ARG A 248 -9.39 6.41 3.62
C ARG A 248 -10.21 6.10 4.86
N VAL A 249 -9.63 6.38 6.02
CA VAL A 249 -10.32 6.29 7.31
C VAL A 249 -10.54 7.68 7.85
N ASP A 250 -11.79 8.04 8.04
CA ASP A 250 -12.24 9.32 8.57
C ASP A 250 -12.69 9.15 10.03
N ILE A 251 -12.55 10.21 10.82
CA ILE A 251 -13.06 10.24 12.20
C ILE A 251 -14.50 10.76 12.17
N ALA A 252 -15.45 9.92 12.57
CA ALA A 252 -16.87 10.26 12.65
C ALA A 252 -17.31 10.35 14.12
N VAL A 253 -18.40 11.10 14.37
CA VAL A 253 -19.04 11.13 15.69
C VAL A 253 -19.73 9.80 15.95
N ASP A 254 -19.55 9.27 17.16
CA ASP A 254 -20.19 8.04 17.60
C ASP A 254 -21.26 8.31 18.67
N PRO A 255 -22.56 8.21 18.34
CA PRO A 255 -23.63 8.38 19.32
C PRO A 255 -23.73 7.19 20.29
N GLU A 256 -23.19 6.01 19.93
CA GLU A 256 -23.27 4.79 20.75
C GLU A 256 -22.07 4.62 21.69
N ALA A 257 -21.10 5.55 21.63
CA ALA A 257 -19.88 5.53 22.42
C ALA A 257 -20.19 5.40 23.92
N SER A 258 -19.57 4.39 24.55
CA SER A 258 -19.82 4.11 25.96
C SER A 258 -18.89 4.94 26.84
N LYS A 259 -19.48 5.88 27.59
CA LYS A 259 -18.74 6.79 28.47
C LYS A 259 -19.01 6.47 29.93
N ILE A 260 -17.98 6.06 30.67
CA ILE A 260 -18.08 5.78 32.09
C ILE A 260 -17.51 6.97 32.86
N ALA A 261 -18.31 7.55 33.76
CA ALA A 261 -17.85 8.55 34.71
C ALA A 261 -17.82 7.92 36.11
N CYS A 262 -16.73 8.15 36.84
CA CYS A 262 -16.56 7.69 38.21
C CYS A 262 -16.61 8.88 39.17
N GLU A 263 -17.63 8.87 40.03
CA GLU A 263 -17.76 9.77 41.18
C GLU A 263 -17.31 8.95 42.40
N ASP A 264 -16.24 9.40 43.05
CA ASP A 264 -15.54 8.63 44.08
C ASP A 264 -15.03 7.26 43.57
N LEU A 265 -15.52 6.17 44.15
CA LEU A 265 -15.23 4.78 43.79
C LEU A 265 -16.32 4.16 42.91
N ILE A 266 -17.40 4.90 42.63
CA ILE A 266 -18.58 4.37 41.92
C ILE A 266 -18.53 4.82 40.46
N CYS A 267 -18.39 3.86 39.55
CA CYS A 267 -18.31 4.10 38.12
C CYS A 267 -19.62 3.73 37.43
N ARG A 268 -20.22 4.63 36.64
CA ARG A 268 -21.47 4.36 35.90
C ARG A 268 -21.41 4.88 34.47
N LYS A 269 -22.11 4.20 33.57
CA LYS A 269 -22.34 4.71 32.20
C LYS A 269 -23.18 5.99 32.24
N ARG A 270 -22.73 7.03 31.55
CA ARG A 270 -23.37 8.34 31.48
C ARG A 270 -23.62 8.75 30.02
N THR A 271 -24.56 9.68 29.82
CA THR A 271 -24.77 10.33 28.52
C THR A 271 -23.61 11.28 28.22
N ASN A 272 -23.43 11.65 26.95
CA ASN A 272 -22.34 12.54 26.52
C ASN A 272 -22.34 13.90 27.24
N GLU A 273 -23.52 14.50 27.40
CA GLU A 273 -23.69 15.78 28.09
C GLU A 273 -23.29 15.71 29.56
N VAL A 274 -23.78 14.68 30.26
CA VAL A 274 -23.47 14.46 31.68
C VAL A 274 -22.00 14.13 31.87
N PHE A 275 -21.44 13.30 30.99
CA PHE A 275 -20.03 12.94 31.02
C PHE A 275 -19.13 14.17 30.86
N LYS A 276 -19.38 15.02 29.86
CA LYS A 276 -18.59 16.25 29.63
C LYS A 276 -18.62 17.21 30.82
N ARG A 277 -19.71 17.23 31.58
CA ARG A 277 -19.87 18.07 32.77
C ARG A 277 -19.10 17.52 33.98
N ILE A 278 -19.09 16.19 34.16
CA ILE A 278 -18.52 15.53 35.33
C ILE A 278 -17.04 15.21 35.15
N PHE A 279 -16.60 14.87 33.94
CA PHE A 279 -15.24 14.45 33.69
C PHE A 279 -14.23 15.57 34.00
N PRO A 280 -13.27 15.35 34.91
CA PRO A 280 -12.32 16.38 35.29
C PRO A 280 -11.41 16.78 34.12
N ARG A 281 -11.21 18.09 33.94
CA ARG A 281 -10.35 18.67 32.89
C ARG A 281 -9.00 19.09 33.47
N MET A 282 -7.92 19.01 32.68
CA MET A 282 -6.62 19.52 33.09
C MET A 282 -6.58 21.06 33.00
N ILE A 283 -5.73 21.69 33.80
CA ILE A 283 -5.57 23.15 33.77
C ILE A 283 -4.95 23.56 32.43
N GLY A 284 -5.57 24.53 31.75
CA GLY A 284 -5.08 25.06 30.47
C GLY A 284 -5.41 24.20 29.24
N SER A 285 -6.06 23.05 29.43
CA SER A 285 -6.48 22.19 28.32
C SER A 285 -7.74 22.72 27.63
N THR A 286 -7.75 22.66 26.31
CA THR A 286 -8.92 23.03 25.50
C THR A 286 -9.70 21.79 25.07
N ARG A 287 -9.02 20.70 24.71
CA ARG A 287 -9.64 19.47 24.17
C ARG A 287 -9.53 18.33 25.16
N LEU A 288 -10.59 17.54 25.26
CA LEU A 288 -10.61 16.32 26.08
C LEU A 288 -9.53 15.32 25.63
N GLN A 289 -9.19 15.31 24.35
CA GLN A 289 -8.13 14.46 23.80
C GLN A 289 -6.77 14.76 24.44
N ASP A 290 -6.43 16.04 24.58
CA ASP A 290 -5.18 16.48 25.19
C ASP A 290 -5.12 16.04 26.67
N ASP A 291 -6.26 16.10 27.37
CA ASP A 291 -6.37 15.63 28.75
C ASP A 291 -6.09 14.13 28.88
N LEU A 292 -6.71 13.33 28.00
CA LEU A 292 -6.58 11.88 28.00
C LEU A 292 -5.16 11.45 27.63
N TYR A 293 -4.56 12.13 26.65
CA TYR A 293 -3.19 11.84 26.20
C TYR A 293 -2.19 12.20 27.30
N GLY A 294 -2.34 13.38 27.92
CA GLY A 294 -1.52 13.77 29.05
C GLY A 294 -1.61 12.80 30.23
N LEU A 295 -2.83 12.35 30.56
CA LEU A 295 -3.06 11.35 31.58
C LEU A 295 -2.37 10.01 31.27
N TYR A 296 -2.42 9.56 30.01
CA TYR A 296 -1.73 8.34 29.59
C TYR A 296 -0.21 8.46 29.73
N CYS A 297 0.36 9.55 29.24
CA CYS A 297 1.80 9.77 29.24
C CYS A 297 2.35 9.89 30.67
N GLU A 298 1.66 10.61 31.54
CA GLU A 298 2.07 10.78 32.94
C GLU A 298 1.89 9.48 33.73
N ARG A 299 0.74 8.82 33.60
CA ARG A 299 0.31 7.79 34.55
C ARG A 299 0.43 6.37 34.03
N TYR A 300 0.11 6.10 32.77
CA TYR A 300 -0.07 4.74 32.26
C TYR A 300 1.16 4.19 31.51
N SER A 301 1.83 5.04 30.72
CA SER A 301 2.95 4.65 29.85
C SER A 301 4.09 3.94 30.58
N ARG A 302 4.32 4.30 31.86
CA ARG A 302 5.44 3.81 32.69
C ARG A 302 4.99 2.92 33.85
N LEU A 303 3.74 2.45 33.86
CA LEU A 303 3.23 1.60 34.95
C LEU A 303 4.02 0.31 35.13
N ARG A 304 4.12 -0.09 36.39
CA ARG A 304 4.66 -1.37 36.83
C ARG A 304 3.67 -2.04 37.75
N ILE A 305 3.62 -3.37 37.70
CA ILE A 305 2.80 -4.16 38.63
C ILE A 305 3.36 -3.97 40.03
N ASN A 306 2.53 -3.53 40.96
CA ASN A 306 2.90 -3.41 42.36
C ASN A 306 2.85 -4.81 43.00
N THR A 307 4.00 -5.38 43.37
CA THR A 307 4.07 -6.72 44.00
C THR A 307 4.23 -6.66 45.52
N ASN A 308 4.50 -5.48 46.08
CA ASN A 308 4.87 -5.34 47.48
C ASN A 308 3.64 -5.27 48.39
N ASN A 309 2.63 -4.50 47.99
CA ASN A 309 1.41 -4.27 48.78
C ASN A 309 0.15 -4.91 48.16
N ALA A 310 0.31 -5.72 47.11
CA ALA A 310 -0.82 -6.35 46.44
C ALA A 310 -1.48 -7.44 47.30
N HIS A 311 -2.79 -7.58 47.14
CA HIS A 311 -3.57 -8.65 47.77
C HIS A 311 -2.96 -10.04 47.43
N PRO A 312 -2.88 -11.00 48.38
CA PRO A 312 -2.18 -12.28 48.17
C PRO A 312 -2.59 -13.04 46.91
N LYS A 313 -3.89 -13.01 46.58
CA LYS A 313 -4.45 -13.62 45.37
C LYS A 313 -3.89 -13.00 44.08
N ILE A 314 -3.76 -11.67 44.03
CA ILE A 314 -3.20 -10.93 42.89
C ILE A 314 -1.70 -11.19 42.80
N LYS A 315 -0.99 -11.20 43.93
CA LYS A 315 0.44 -11.49 43.99
C LYS A 315 0.73 -12.88 43.44
N LYS A 316 -0.07 -13.90 43.82
CA LYS A 316 0.02 -15.26 43.29
C LYS A 316 -0.18 -15.27 41.76
N TRP A 317 -1.26 -14.67 41.25
CA TRP A 317 -1.51 -14.60 39.82
C TRP A 317 -0.42 -13.87 39.04
N ALA A 318 0.07 -12.74 39.57
CA ALA A 318 1.14 -11.98 38.96
C ALA A 318 2.47 -12.76 38.94
N SER A 319 2.74 -13.59 39.96
CA SER A 319 3.93 -14.45 40.00
C SER A 319 3.85 -15.67 39.08
N GLU A 320 2.65 -16.19 38.84
CA GLU A 320 2.41 -17.31 37.92
C GLU A 320 2.50 -16.88 36.44
N MET A 321 2.24 -15.59 36.16
CA MET A 321 2.28 -15.04 34.81
C MET A 321 3.71 -14.85 34.29
N THR A 322 4.04 -15.57 33.23
CA THR A 322 5.26 -15.29 32.46
C THR A 322 5.13 -13.96 31.69
N PRO A 323 6.23 -13.26 31.36
CA PRO A 323 6.18 -12.09 30.47
C PRO A 323 5.50 -12.38 29.13
N TYR A 324 5.73 -13.57 28.57
CA TYR A 324 5.12 -14.01 27.32
C TYR A 324 3.61 -14.20 27.44
N GLN A 325 3.13 -14.81 28.53
CA GLN A 325 1.70 -14.98 28.78
C GLN A 325 0.98 -13.62 28.85
N ARG A 326 1.60 -12.62 29.48
CA ARG A 326 1.05 -11.25 29.54
C ARG A 326 0.91 -10.62 28.15
N GLN A 327 1.87 -10.85 27.27
CA GLN A 327 1.79 -10.37 25.89
C GLN A 327 0.66 -11.07 25.13
N LEU A 328 0.51 -12.39 25.29
CA LEU A 328 -0.58 -13.13 24.64
C LEU A 328 -1.97 -12.72 25.14
N GLU A 329 -2.12 -12.43 26.43
CA GLU A 329 -3.36 -11.87 26.98
C GLU A 329 -3.76 -10.57 26.27
N VAL A 330 -2.82 -9.63 26.15
CA VAL A 330 -3.02 -8.34 25.46
C VAL A 330 -3.29 -8.54 23.97
N ILE A 331 -2.54 -9.41 23.29
CA ILE A 331 -2.75 -9.72 21.86
C ILE A 331 -4.16 -10.30 21.65
N ASN A 332 -4.57 -11.26 22.48
CA ASN A 332 -5.91 -11.85 22.39
C ASN A 332 -6.99 -10.79 22.59
N PHE A 333 -6.79 -9.88 23.55
CA PHE A 333 -7.74 -8.79 23.77
C PHE A 333 -7.84 -7.85 22.57
N LYS A 334 -6.71 -7.46 21.96
CA LYS A 334 -6.68 -6.67 20.72
C LYS A 334 -7.40 -7.36 19.57
N SER A 335 -7.22 -8.68 19.43
CA SER A 335 -7.93 -9.45 18.41
C SER A 335 -9.43 -9.42 18.61
N LEU A 336 -9.91 -9.62 19.85
CA LEU A 336 -11.33 -9.56 20.16
C LEU A 336 -11.93 -8.16 19.98
N MET A 337 -11.17 -7.12 20.33
CA MET A 337 -11.57 -5.72 20.19
C MET A 337 -11.65 -5.27 18.72
N SER A 338 -10.70 -5.71 17.89
CA SER A 338 -10.63 -5.32 16.47
C SER A 338 -11.40 -6.25 15.52
N GLY A 339 -11.72 -7.47 15.98
CA GLY A 339 -12.27 -8.52 15.12
C GLY A 339 -11.25 -9.17 14.18
N ILE A 340 -9.95 -8.83 14.30
CA ILE A 340 -8.86 -9.38 13.48
C ILE A 340 -8.02 -10.33 14.33
N PRO A 341 -7.98 -11.64 14.00
CA PRO A 341 -7.20 -12.59 14.77
C PRO A 341 -5.70 -12.37 14.59
N ASP A 342 -4.94 -12.59 15.66
CA ASP A 342 -3.49 -12.58 15.58
C ASP A 342 -2.97 -13.99 15.23
N PRO A 343 -2.14 -14.15 14.17
CA PRO A 343 -1.58 -15.44 13.78
C PRO A 343 -0.81 -16.17 14.90
N ILE A 344 -0.26 -15.45 15.88
CA ILE A 344 0.47 -16.02 17.02
C ILE A 344 -0.44 -16.92 17.87
N MET A 345 -1.75 -16.68 17.85
CA MET A 345 -2.71 -17.53 18.57
C MET A 345 -2.79 -18.95 18.01
N GLY A 346 -2.44 -19.15 16.74
CA GLY A 346 -2.40 -20.47 16.09
C GLY A 346 -1.04 -21.17 16.20
N LEU A 347 -0.10 -20.64 16.99
CA LEU A 347 1.23 -21.22 17.17
C LEU A 347 1.30 -22.13 18.38
N GLU A 348 1.86 -23.32 18.17
CA GLU A 348 2.21 -24.27 19.23
C GLU A 348 3.57 -23.93 19.82
N GLU A 349 4.56 -23.63 18.98
CA GLU A 349 5.93 -23.29 19.38
C GLU A 349 6.37 -21.90 18.89
N PHE A 350 7.32 -21.29 19.61
CA PHE A 350 7.86 -19.97 19.25
C PHE A 350 8.66 -20.01 17.93
N GLN A 351 9.28 -21.15 17.60
CA GLN A 351 10.07 -21.32 16.38
C GLN A 351 9.22 -21.18 15.11
N ASP A 352 7.92 -21.48 15.22
CA ASP A 352 6.97 -21.38 14.10
C ASP A 352 6.61 -19.93 13.73
N ILE A 353 6.94 -18.94 14.56
CA ILE A 353 6.70 -17.52 14.24
C ILE A 353 7.41 -17.16 12.93
N ALA A 354 8.67 -17.57 12.79
CA ALA A 354 9.46 -17.29 11.60
C ALA A 354 8.85 -17.94 10.35
N VAL A 355 8.32 -19.17 10.49
CA VAL A 355 7.67 -19.91 9.41
C VAL A 355 6.38 -19.21 8.98
N VAL A 356 5.55 -18.76 9.93
CA VAL A 356 4.30 -18.04 9.65
C VAL A 356 4.57 -16.71 8.94
N MET A 357 5.54 -15.93 9.43
CA MET A 357 5.92 -14.66 8.79
C MET A 357 6.48 -14.89 7.38
N LYS A 358 7.38 -15.87 7.21
CA LYS A 358 7.98 -16.21 5.91
C LYS A 358 6.93 -16.66 4.90
N ASN A 359 5.99 -17.51 5.30
CA ASN A 359 4.95 -18.00 4.40
C ASN A 359 4.02 -16.88 3.92
N GLY A 360 3.71 -15.91 4.79
CA GLY A 360 2.94 -14.73 4.41
C GLY A 360 3.64 -13.91 3.32
N VAL A 361 4.94 -13.65 3.48
CA VAL A 361 5.76 -12.93 2.48
C VAL A 361 5.87 -13.72 1.18
N LEU A 362 6.14 -15.03 1.26
CA LEU A 362 6.36 -15.89 0.10
C LEU A 362 5.10 -16.04 -0.75
N GLU A 363 3.91 -16.21 -0.15
CA GLU A 363 2.67 -16.30 -0.93
C GLU A 363 2.37 -14.98 -1.66
N ARG A 364 2.62 -13.84 -1.00
CA ARG A 364 2.45 -12.51 -1.60
C ARG A 364 3.42 -12.27 -2.74
N TRP A 365 4.70 -12.59 -2.52
CA TRP A 365 5.72 -12.54 -3.55
C TRP A 365 5.33 -13.40 -4.75
N ASN A 366 4.89 -14.64 -4.52
CA ASN A 366 4.46 -15.53 -5.59
C ASN A 366 3.23 -14.99 -6.34
N LYS A 367 2.23 -14.45 -5.64
CA LYS A 367 1.06 -13.82 -6.29
C LYS A 367 1.45 -12.60 -7.12
N TRP A 368 2.30 -11.72 -6.58
CA TRP A 368 2.80 -10.56 -7.30
C TRP A 368 3.64 -10.98 -8.52
N SER A 369 4.60 -11.89 -8.32
CA SER A 369 5.48 -12.43 -9.37
C SER A 369 4.65 -13.08 -10.48
N ASN A 370 3.68 -13.93 -10.14
CA ASN A 370 2.79 -14.54 -11.13
C ASN A 370 1.96 -13.49 -11.88
N ARG A 371 1.51 -12.41 -11.23
CA ARG A 371 0.81 -11.30 -11.90
C ARG A 371 1.74 -10.54 -12.85
N GLN A 372 2.98 -10.29 -12.44
CA GLN A 372 3.98 -9.66 -13.31
C GLN A 372 4.31 -10.57 -14.49
N VAL A 373 4.59 -11.86 -14.26
CA VAL A 373 4.83 -12.84 -15.33
C VAL A 373 3.65 -12.91 -16.30
N LYS A 374 2.40 -12.90 -15.81
CA LYS A 374 1.22 -12.87 -16.69
C LYS A 374 1.08 -11.57 -17.49
N ARG A 375 1.41 -10.42 -16.90
CA ARG A 375 1.46 -9.12 -17.61
C ARG A 375 2.58 -9.09 -18.64
N VAL A 376 3.75 -9.59 -18.27
CA VAL A 376 4.94 -9.70 -19.12
C VAL A 376 4.70 -10.70 -20.26
N GLN A 377 4.03 -11.84 -20.03
CA GLN A 377 3.65 -12.76 -21.11
C GLN A 377 2.64 -12.15 -22.09
N ALA A 378 1.80 -11.21 -21.64
CA ALA A 378 0.91 -10.47 -22.53
C ALA A 378 1.63 -9.32 -23.28
N SER A 379 2.79 -8.87 -22.79
CA SER A 379 3.58 -7.78 -23.38
C SER A 379 4.92 -8.20 -24.00
N GLN A 380 5.30 -9.48 -23.89
CA GLN A 380 6.43 -10.10 -24.57
C GLN A 380 5.91 -10.97 -25.70
N LEU A 381 5.37 -10.33 -26.72
CA LEU A 381 5.92 -10.64 -28.03
C LEU A 381 7.29 -9.94 -28.03
N TYR A 382 8.36 -10.70 -28.18
CA TYR A 382 9.67 -10.17 -28.53
C TYR A 382 9.53 -9.62 -29.95
N GLU A 383 8.87 -8.47 -30.10
CA GLU A 383 8.89 -7.69 -31.33
C GLU A 383 10.11 -6.80 -31.20
N GLU A 384 11.21 -7.26 -31.76
CA GLU A 384 12.27 -6.34 -32.18
C GLU A 384 11.60 -5.20 -32.95
N PRO A 385 11.90 -3.93 -32.60
CA PRO A 385 11.22 -2.81 -33.21
C PRO A 385 11.50 -2.80 -34.72
N LEU A 386 10.47 -2.51 -35.51
CA LEU A 386 10.65 -2.18 -36.92
C LEU A 386 11.42 -0.85 -36.99
N GLU A 387 12.60 -0.87 -37.56
CA GLU A 387 13.48 0.29 -37.70
C GLU A 387 13.45 0.82 -39.13
N ILE A 388 13.50 2.14 -39.25
CA ILE A 388 13.58 2.85 -40.54
C ILE A 388 14.84 3.70 -40.49
N GLU A 389 15.84 3.32 -41.27
CA GLU A 389 17.13 4.00 -41.33
C GLU A 389 17.29 4.75 -42.66
N LEU A 390 17.74 6.01 -42.61
CA LEU A 390 18.14 6.76 -43.79
C LEU A 390 19.57 6.40 -44.17
N VAL A 391 19.77 5.81 -45.35
CA VAL A 391 21.10 5.54 -45.90
C VAL A 391 21.60 6.81 -46.57
N SER A 392 22.50 7.54 -45.89
CA SER A 392 23.01 8.80 -46.41
C SER A 392 23.83 8.59 -47.68
N ALA A 393 23.47 9.31 -48.74
CA ALA A 393 24.17 9.29 -50.03
C ALA A 393 24.96 10.58 -50.29
N ILE A 394 25.03 11.50 -49.33
CA ILE A 394 25.66 12.82 -49.44
C ILE A 394 27.08 12.78 -50.03
N ASP A 395 27.91 11.80 -49.64
CA ASP A 395 29.31 11.67 -50.10
C ASP A 395 29.50 10.66 -51.23
N SER A 396 28.42 10.08 -51.76
CA SER A 396 28.47 9.01 -52.74
C SER A 396 29.04 9.47 -54.11
N PRO A 397 29.77 8.60 -54.83
CA PRO A 397 30.19 8.86 -56.21
C PRO A 397 29.05 9.21 -57.17
N GLU A 398 27.86 8.61 -56.96
CA GLU A 398 26.62 8.81 -57.71
C GLU A 398 26.12 10.25 -57.55
N THR A 399 26.05 10.74 -56.30
CA THR A 399 25.69 12.12 -55.99
C THR A 399 26.64 13.13 -56.63
N ARG A 400 27.94 12.82 -56.76
CA ARG A 400 28.89 13.73 -57.44
C ARG A 400 28.63 13.84 -58.94
N ARG A 401 28.07 12.79 -59.56
CA ARG A 401 27.74 12.73 -61.00
C ARG A 401 26.41 13.39 -61.31
N GLY A 402 25.46 13.38 -60.39
CA GLY A 402 24.12 13.99 -60.55
C GLY A 402 22.97 13.02 -60.35
N ASP A 403 23.28 11.78 -59.99
CA ASP A 403 22.30 10.73 -59.71
C ASP A 403 21.77 10.89 -58.28
N PHE A 404 20.91 11.88 -58.07
CA PHE A 404 20.27 12.11 -56.78
C PHE A 404 19.27 11.01 -56.45
N ALA A 405 19.38 10.41 -55.27
CA ALA A 405 18.45 9.40 -54.78
C ALA A 405 18.39 9.44 -53.25
N ILE A 406 17.21 9.22 -52.68
CA ILE A 406 17.03 9.06 -51.23
C ILE A 406 16.72 7.59 -50.97
N LYS A 407 17.44 6.96 -50.04
CA LYS A 407 17.29 5.53 -49.74
C LYS A 407 16.96 5.34 -48.26
N PHE A 408 15.91 4.59 -47.98
CA PHE A 408 15.55 4.12 -46.66
C PHE A 408 15.69 2.61 -46.59
N ASN A 409 16.34 2.13 -45.54
CA ASN A 409 16.38 0.72 -45.19
C ASN A 409 15.35 0.46 -44.10
N ILE A 410 14.45 -0.49 -44.32
CA ILE A 410 13.40 -0.87 -43.36
C ILE A 410 13.66 -2.31 -42.94
N GLY A 411 14.02 -2.50 -41.68
CA GLY A 411 14.44 -3.79 -41.14
C GLY A 411 13.87 -4.07 -39.76
N LEU A 412 13.92 -5.33 -39.37
CA LEU A 412 13.62 -5.80 -38.01
C LEU A 412 14.94 -6.25 -37.35
N SER A 413 15.63 -5.30 -36.69
CA SER A 413 16.90 -5.50 -35.94
C SER A 413 18.04 -6.22 -36.73
N GLU A 414 19.00 -6.80 -35.99
CA GLU A 414 20.28 -7.36 -36.45
C GLU A 414 20.15 -8.42 -37.56
N ILE A 415 18.98 -9.03 -37.73
CA ILE A 415 18.75 -10.09 -38.71
C ILE A 415 18.58 -9.52 -40.13
N ASP A 416 17.84 -8.42 -40.29
CA ASP A 416 17.68 -7.74 -41.59
C ASP A 416 18.90 -6.86 -41.95
N GLU A 417 19.77 -6.55 -40.97
CA GLU A 417 21.06 -5.87 -41.21
C GLU A 417 22.10 -6.76 -41.89
N VAL A 418 22.03 -8.08 -41.67
CA VAL A 418 22.95 -9.07 -42.27
C VAL A 418 22.61 -9.35 -43.75
N LEU A 419 21.42 -8.99 -44.21
CA LEU A 419 20.99 -9.15 -45.61
C LEU A 419 21.58 -8.05 -46.50
N GLU A 420 22.28 -8.45 -47.57
CA GLU A 420 22.76 -7.52 -48.60
C GLU A 420 21.58 -6.89 -49.39
N ASP A 421 21.77 -5.71 -49.99
CA ASP A 421 20.75 -4.98 -50.76
C ASP A 421 20.03 -5.83 -51.83
N VAL A 422 20.65 -6.90 -52.31
CA VAL A 422 20.10 -7.81 -53.33
C VAL A 422 18.92 -8.65 -52.81
N ASP A 423 18.86 -8.89 -51.50
CA ASP A 423 17.84 -9.72 -50.85
C ASP A 423 16.65 -8.91 -50.30
N LYS A 424 16.63 -7.60 -50.53
CA LYS A 424 15.58 -6.67 -50.06
C LYS A 424 14.57 -6.38 -51.17
N ILE A 425 13.33 -6.13 -50.78
CA ILE A 425 12.25 -5.75 -51.72
C ILE A 425 12.15 -4.23 -51.76
N ASP A 426 12.37 -3.66 -52.95
CA ASP A 426 12.33 -2.22 -53.15
C ASP A 426 10.91 -1.72 -53.50
N ALA A 427 10.47 -0.69 -52.79
CA ALA A 427 9.37 0.18 -53.21
C ALA A 427 9.91 1.59 -53.43
N TYR A 428 9.43 2.31 -54.45
CA TYR A 428 9.87 3.68 -54.68
C TYR A 428 8.77 4.58 -55.20
N PHE A 429 8.92 5.87 -54.90
CA PHE A 429 8.18 6.94 -55.56
C PHE A 429 9.16 8.02 -56.03
N SER A 430 8.74 8.85 -56.98
CA SER A 430 9.60 9.87 -57.58
C SER A 430 9.13 11.28 -57.23
N LEU A 431 10.11 12.12 -56.86
CA LEU A 431 9.98 13.56 -56.70
C LEU A 431 10.45 14.25 -58.00
N GLU A 432 9.60 15.07 -58.60
CA GLU A 432 9.92 15.83 -59.81
C GLU A 432 10.32 17.27 -59.49
N PHE A 433 11.55 17.66 -59.83
CA PHE A 433 12.01 19.04 -59.70
C PHE A 433 12.42 19.62 -61.05
N GLU A 434 12.20 20.92 -61.26
CA GLU A 434 12.82 21.61 -62.39
C GLU A 434 14.32 21.82 -62.12
N SER A 435 15.18 21.54 -63.11
CA SER A 435 16.64 21.69 -62.98
C SER A 435 17.05 23.10 -62.52
N ARG A 436 16.39 24.14 -63.05
CA ARG A 436 16.60 25.54 -62.61
C ARG A 436 16.29 25.79 -61.14
N TYR A 437 15.32 25.08 -60.57
CA TYR A 437 14.92 25.25 -59.17
C TYR A 437 16.00 24.68 -58.24
N LEU A 438 16.46 23.46 -58.51
CA LEU A 438 17.56 22.84 -57.76
C LEU A 438 18.86 23.64 -57.86
N ALA A 439 19.19 24.14 -59.06
CA ALA A 439 20.33 25.01 -59.29
C ALA A 439 20.24 26.31 -58.46
N SER A 440 19.08 26.97 -58.47
CA SER A 440 18.84 28.21 -57.72
C SER A 440 18.91 27.99 -56.20
N THR A 441 18.29 26.92 -55.70
CA THR A 441 18.32 26.56 -54.27
C THR A 441 19.75 26.34 -53.78
N ARG A 442 20.55 25.59 -54.54
CA ARG A 442 21.96 25.35 -54.23
C ARG A 442 22.77 26.67 -54.17
N GLU A 443 22.62 27.54 -55.16
CA GLU A 443 23.36 28.80 -55.23
C GLU A 443 23.00 29.74 -54.09
N ARG A 444 21.71 29.88 -53.79
CA ARG A 444 21.23 30.70 -52.69
C ARG A 444 21.74 30.18 -51.35
N LEU A 445 21.67 28.87 -51.11
CA LEU A 445 22.22 28.28 -49.90
C LEU A 445 23.73 28.53 -49.79
N THR A 446 24.49 28.23 -50.85
CA THR A 446 25.95 28.46 -50.87
C THR A 446 26.29 29.94 -50.63
N PHE A 447 25.53 30.86 -51.23
CA PHE A 447 25.71 32.30 -51.06
C PHE A 447 25.46 32.77 -49.62
N PHE A 448 24.36 32.32 -48.99
CA PHE A 448 24.04 32.70 -47.61
C PHE A 448 24.97 32.03 -46.59
N TYR A 449 25.36 30.77 -46.81
CA TYR A 449 26.34 30.08 -45.99
C TYR A 449 27.70 30.76 -46.01
N ASN A 450 28.20 31.13 -47.19
CA ASN A 450 29.49 31.83 -47.33
C ASN A 450 29.49 33.23 -46.70
N ARG A 451 28.32 33.83 -46.47
CA ARG A 451 28.14 35.13 -45.81
C ARG A 451 27.82 35.04 -44.31
N GLY A 452 27.67 33.84 -43.76
CA GLY A 452 27.24 33.64 -42.38
C GLY A 452 25.79 34.09 -42.10
N ASP A 453 24.96 34.20 -43.13
CA ASP A 453 23.58 34.66 -43.02
C ASP A 453 22.64 33.48 -42.74
N PHE A 454 22.61 33.06 -41.48
CA PHE A 454 21.85 31.89 -41.04
C PHE A 454 20.33 32.08 -41.15
N ILE A 455 19.83 33.32 -41.07
CA ILE A 455 18.39 33.61 -41.14
C ILE A 455 17.87 33.36 -42.56
N ASN A 456 18.54 33.93 -43.57
CA ASN A 456 18.13 33.72 -44.96
C ASN A 456 18.42 32.30 -45.46
N SER A 457 19.46 31.64 -44.92
CA SER A 457 19.72 30.22 -45.19
C SER A 457 18.58 29.33 -44.68
N SER A 458 18.11 29.55 -43.45
CA SER A 458 16.98 28.83 -42.88
C SER A 458 15.68 29.04 -43.66
N GLN A 459 15.41 30.26 -44.13
CA GLN A 459 14.23 30.53 -44.99
C GLN A 459 14.27 29.76 -46.31
N VAL A 460 15.45 29.58 -46.91
CA VAL A 460 15.60 28.76 -48.12
C VAL A 460 15.35 27.29 -47.82
N LYS A 461 15.81 26.79 -46.67
CA LYS A 461 15.53 25.41 -46.21
C LYS A 461 14.04 25.17 -45.98
N GLU A 462 13.39 26.03 -45.20
CA GLU A 462 11.95 25.93 -44.92
C GLU A 462 11.11 25.99 -46.21
N SER A 463 11.49 26.84 -47.16
CA SER A 463 10.80 26.91 -48.46
C SER A 463 11.00 25.65 -49.30
N PHE A 464 12.14 24.96 -49.17
CA PHE A 464 12.43 23.70 -49.85
C PHE A 464 11.70 22.53 -49.18
N GLU A 465 11.69 22.48 -47.85
CA GLU A 465 10.92 21.53 -47.03
C GLU A 465 9.42 21.59 -47.34
N LYS A 466 8.85 22.81 -47.38
CA LYS A 466 7.45 23.01 -47.72
C LYS A 466 7.11 22.50 -49.12
N ARG A 467 8.01 22.69 -50.09
CA ARG A 467 7.83 22.20 -51.45
C ARG A 467 7.84 20.67 -51.52
N ILE A 468 8.75 20.03 -50.79
CA ILE A 468 8.78 18.57 -50.65
C ILE A 468 7.51 18.06 -49.97
N PHE A 469 7.04 18.73 -48.92
CA PHE A 469 5.81 18.37 -48.23
C PHE A 469 4.58 18.40 -49.16
N GLU A 470 4.42 19.43 -49.99
CA GLU A 470 3.36 19.50 -51.01
C GLU A 470 3.44 18.31 -51.98
N MET A 471 4.65 17.96 -52.43
CA MET A 471 4.86 16.84 -53.35
C MET A 471 4.57 15.48 -52.71
N ILE A 472 4.88 15.28 -51.42
CA ILE A 472 4.53 14.05 -50.69
C ILE A 472 3.00 13.95 -50.51
N LYS A 473 2.34 15.07 -50.22
CA LYS A 473 0.88 15.12 -50.05
C LYS A 473 0.15 14.62 -51.31
N ASP A 474 0.61 15.00 -52.49
CA ASP A 474 0.06 14.54 -53.77
C ASP A 474 0.26 13.03 -54.03
N LYS A 475 1.18 12.39 -53.30
CA LYS A 475 1.48 10.96 -53.38
C LYS A 475 0.77 10.13 -52.30
N GLU A 476 0.06 10.75 -51.35
CA GLU A 476 -0.65 10.03 -50.27
C GLU A 476 -1.63 8.98 -50.77
N LYS A 477 -2.25 9.21 -51.93
CA LYS A 477 -3.18 8.27 -52.56
C LYS A 477 -2.58 6.88 -52.86
N TYR A 478 -1.25 6.75 -52.85
CA TYR A 478 -0.56 5.49 -53.10
C TYR A 478 -0.17 4.74 -51.81
N PHE A 479 -0.43 5.33 -50.63
CA PHE A 479 -0.04 4.76 -49.34
C PHE A 479 -1.24 4.69 -48.40
N ASN A 480 -1.46 3.54 -47.77
CA ASN A 480 -2.48 3.40 -46.71
C ASN A 480 -2.09 4.15 -45.43
N ILE A 481 -0.81 4.49 -45.28
CA ILE A 481 -0.25 5.22 -44.13
C ILE A 481 -0.02 6.67 -44.55
N LYS A 482 -0.38 7.61 -43.67
CA LYS A 482 -0.19 9.04 -43.91
C LYS A 482 1.30 9.41 -43.83
N LEU A 483 1.96 9.52 -44.99
CA LEU A 483 3.38 9.89 -45.10
C LEU A 483 3.63 11.41 -44.97
N SER A 484 2.59 12.26 -45.03
CA SER A 484 2.73 13.73 -44.92
C SER A 484 2.95 14.22 -43.48
N ARG A 485 4.04 13.77 -42.86
CA ARG A 485 4.52 14.33 -41.59
C ARG A 485 5.58 15.39 -41.86
N GLU A 486 5.52 16.51 -41.14
CA GLU A 486 6.50 17.60 -41.26
C GLU A 486 7.93 17.08 -41.05
N ASP A 487 8.12 16.18 -40.07
CA ASP A 487 9.41 15.55 -39.78
C ASP A 487 9.97 14.72 -40.94
N PHE A 488 9.11 14.02 -41.69
CA PHE A 488 9.53 13.20 -42.82
C PHE A 488 9.98 14.08 -44.00
N SER A 489 9.20 15.13 -44.30
CA SER A 489 9.58 16.11 -45.33
C SER A 489 10.89 16.83 -45.00
N LYS A 490 11.10 17.14 -43.72
CA LYS A 490 12.34 17.74 -43.23
C LYS A 490 13.54 16.82 -43.46
N LEU A 491 13.41 15.55 -43.11
CA LEU A 491 14.47 14.56 -43.30
C LEU A 491 14.84 14.37 -44.78
N LEU A 492 13.85 14.31 -45.68
CA LEU A 492 14.11 14.27 -47.14
C LEU A 492 14.80 15.55 -47.63
N ALA A 493 14.40 16.71 -47.12
CA ALA A 493 14.97 18.00 -47.49
C ALA A 493 16.44 18.10 -47.05
N GLU A 494 16.76 17.71 -45.83
CA GLU A 494 18.12 17.75 -45.30
C GLU A 494 19.08 16.86 -46.11
N GLU A 495 18.67 15.62 -46.42
CA GLU A 495 19.46 14.70 -47.23
C GLU A 495 19.66 15.23 -48.67
N LEU A 496 18.60 15.72 -49.32
CA LEU A 496 18.71 16.27 -50.68
C LEU A 496 19.54 17.55 -50.73
N LEU A 497 19.41 18.44 -49.75
CA LEU A 497 20.24 19.64 -49.68
C LEU A 497 21.71 19.29 -49.45
N GLY A 498 21.97 18.25 -48.63
CA GLY A 498 23.31 17.68 -48.47
C GLY A 498 23.88 17.18 -49.80
N GLN A 499 23.12 16.38 -50.53
CA GLN A 499 23.52 15.88 -51.85
C GLN A 499 23.75 17.01 -52.88
N LEU A 500 22.88 18.03 -52.91
CA LEU A 500 23.02 19.18 -53.80
C LEU A 500 24.26 20.03 -53.50
N ASN A 501 24.66 20.14 -52.24
CA ASN A 501 25.88 20.85 -51.86
C ASN A 501 27.14 20.11 -52.34
N ASN A 502 27.14 18.78 -52.26
CA ASN A 502 28.26 17.92 -52.67
C ASN A 502 28.33 17.61 -54.17
N TYR A 503 27.31 17.99 -54.93
CA TYR A 503 27.24 17.81 -56.38
C TYR A 503 28.36 18.56 -57.14
N ARG A 504 29.09 17.88 -58.03
CA ARG A 504 30.20 18.47 -58.82
C ARG A 504 30.00 18.42 -60.35
N GLY A 505 28.87 17.89 -60.81
CA GLY A 505 28.54 17.77 -62.23
C GLY A 505 28.05 19.07 -62.89
N ARG A 506 27.72 18.99 -64.19
CA ARG A 506 27.25 20.12 -65.04
C ARG A 506 25.78 20.02 -65.48
N GLU A 507 25.05 19.04 -64.97
CA GLU A 507 23.68 18.69 -65.37
C GLU A 507 22.62 19.65 -64.81
N LEU A 508 22.92 20.34 -63.70
CA LEU A 508 22.08 21.41 -63.17
C LEU A 508 22.29 22.71 -63.97
N LYS A 509 21.52 22.89 -65.05
CA LYS A 509 21.59 24.07 -65.92
C LYS A 509 20.56 25.14 -65.50
N LYS A 510 21.03 26.36 -65.17
CA LYS A 510 20.18 27.49 -64.72
C LYS A 510 19.01 27.87 -65.63
N LEU A 511 19.21 27.70 -66.94
CA LEU A 511 18.24 28.09 -67.97
C LEU A 511 17.41 26.90 -68.49
N SER A 512 17.67 25.68 -68.00
CA SER A 512 16.94 24.49 -68.42
C SER A 512 15.61 24.35 -67.69
N ARG A 513 14.55 24.04 -68.45
CA ARG A 513 13.23 23.63 -67.92
C ARG A 513 13.10 22.11 -67.81
N GLU A 514 14.19 21.37 -68.03
CA GLU A 514 14.19 19.92 -67.88
C GLU A 514 13.83 19.55 -66.44
N LYS A 515 12.93 18.57 -66.32
CA LYS A 515 12.56 17.98 -65.03
C LYS A 515 13.57 16.89 -64.67
N ILE A 516 14.06 16.95 -63.45
CA ILE A 516 14.91 15.93 -62.83
C ILE A 516 14.01 15.12 -61.90
N THR A 517 14.02 13.80 -62.11
CA THR A 517 13.28 12.84 -61.29
C THR A 517 14.20 12.25 -60.24
N ILE A 518 13.90 12.51 -58.97
CA ILE A 518 14.66 12.01 -57.82
C ILE A 518 13.86 10.87 -57.19
N PRO A 519 14.32 9.61 -57.26
CA PRO A 519 13.65 8.50 -56.59
C PRO A 519 13.88 8.52 -55.07
N VAL A 520 12.80 8.27 -54.33
CA VAL A 520 12.79 7.93 -52.91
C VAL A 520 12.51 6.44 -52.82
N ARG A 521 13.51 5.66 -52.41
CA ARG A 521 13.48 4.20 -52.35
C ARG A 521 13.37 3.72 -50.90
N PHE A 522 12.53 2.72 -50.68
CA PHE A 522 12.41 1.98 -49.44
C PHE A 522 12.78 0.53 -49.73
N SER A 523 13.86 0.07 -49.14
CA SER A 523 14.31 -1.31 -49.24
C SER A 523 13.85 -2.03 -47.99
N TYR A 524 12.93 -2.98 -48.15
CA TYR A 524 12.35 -3.73 -47.03
C TYR A 524 13.05 -5.08 -46.86
N GLY A 525 13.48 -5.37 -45.64
CA GLY A 525 13.90 -6.71 -45.22
C GLY A 525 12.75 -7.71 -45.28
N LEU A 526 13.09 -8.99 -45.50
CA LEU A 526 12.09 -10.07 -45.60
C LEU A 526 11.34 -10.27 -44.27
N PHE A 527 12.05 -10.14 -43.14
CA PHE A 527 11.44 -10.28 -41.82
C PHE A 527 10.59 -9.06 -41.47
N ALA A 528 11.06 -7.85 -41.79
CA ALA A 528 10.25 -6.64 -41.72
C ALA A 528 8.93 -6.76 -42.51
N LEU A 529 8.95 -7.30 -43.73
CA LEU A 529 7.73 -7.50 -44.53
C LEU A 529 6.79 -8.54 -43.93
N GLN A 530 7.32 -9.66 -43.45
CA GLN A 530 6.51 -10.67 -42.78
C GLN A 530 5.83 -10.09 -41.54
N TYR A 531 6.55 -9.28 -40.76
CA TYR A 531 6.03 -8.59 -39.59
C TYR A 531 4.91 -7.61 -39.96
N ILE A 532 5.14 -6.73 -40.93
CA ILE A 532 4.14 -5.77 -41.43
C ILE A 532 2.88 -6.51 -41.92
N HIS A 533 3.04 -7.62 -42.63
CA HIS A 533 1.93 -8.43 -43.13
C HIS A 533 1.12 -9.08 -41.99
N GLN A 534 1.79 -9.66 -40.99
CA GLN A 534 1.11 -10.27 -39.84
C GLN A 534 0.34 -9.22 -39.02
N LYS A 535 0.93 -8.04 -38.82
CA LYS A 535 0.27 -6.92 -38.14
C LYS A 535 -0.97 -6.45 -38.89
N PHE A 536 -0.89 -6.33 -40.22
CA PHE A 536 -2.03 -5.99 -41.06
C PHE A 536 -3.18 -7.04 -40.94
N ILE A 537 -2.86 -8.34 -40.95
CA ILE A 537 -3.85 -9.40 -40.75
C ILE A 537 -4.49 -9.31 -39.36
N TYR A 538 -3.70 -9.06 -38.32
CA TYR A 538 -4.19 -8.91 -36.95
C TYR A 538 -5.16 -7.72 -36.84
N GLU A 539 -4.79 -6.56 -37.40
CA GLU A 539 -5.66 -5.37 -37.41
C GLU A 539 -6.98 -5.64 -38.14
N GLN A 540 -6.96 -6.28 -39.32
CA GLN A 540 -8.19 -6.68 -40.03
C GLN A 540 -9.05 -7.64 -39.20
N LYS A 541 -8.46 -8.68 -38.60
CA LYS A 541 -9.20 -9.65 -37.78
C LYS A 541 -9.75 -9.01 -36.50
N SER A 542 -9.01 -8.09 -35.88
CA SER A 542 -9.47 -7.36 -34.69
C SER A 542 -10.66 -6.44 -34.99
N GLN A 543 -10.76 -5.92 -36.22
CA GLN A 543 -11.92 -5.16 -36.69
C GLN A 543 -13.14 -6.04 -36.99
N GLU A 544 -12.97 -7.29 -37.43
CA GLU A 544 -14.08 -8.24 -37.64
C GLU A 544 -14.70 -8.74 -36.32
N VAL A 545 -13.94 -8.76 -35.21
CA VAL A 545 -14.41 -9.29 -33.90
C VAL A 545 -15.26 -8.27 -33.11
N LEU A 546 -15.34 -7.01 -33.56
CA LEU A 546 -16.16 -5.95 -32.93
C LEU A 546 -17.47 -5.66 -33.68
N THR A 547 -18.10 -6.69 -34.24
CA THR A 547 -19.55 -6.65 -34.45
C THR A 547 -20.21 -7.70 -33.56
N PHE A 548 -20.68 -7.26 -32.39
CA PHE A 548 -21.72 -7.97 -31.68
C PHE A 548 -22.96 -8.00 -32.59
N LYS A 549 -23.36 -9.20 -33.02
CA LYS A 549 -24.74 -9.50 -33.37
C LYS A 549 -25.44 -10.11 -32.17
#